data_AF-A0A8T5M167-F1
#
_entry.id   AF-A0A8T5M167-F1
#
_cell.length_a   1.000
_cell.length_b   1.000
_cell.length_c   1.000
_cell.angle_alpha   90.00
_cell.angle_beta   90.00
_cell.angle_gamma   90.00
#
_symmetry.space_group_name_H-M   'P 1'
#
loop_
_entity.id
_entity.type
_entity.pdbx_description
1 polymer ?
#
loop_
_entity_poly.entity_id
_entity_poly.type
_entity_poly.pdbx_seq_one_letter_code
_entity_poly.pdbx_strand_id
1 'polypeptide(L)'
;MNGIAHFFLTYFVLSFFVYDLQKFVIPVFILSIILDIDHIPGLIRELKLSTHHWEGLNAIKNTRWVRTGVEEPIGIITIEAILATLLIYGVHHPLIPIAMFCIAFHWLVDFLTVNTAPFTPVSRHIVNLFFKTRRSKVTKEVIITLAGGILFFLAHTGYF
;
A
#
# COMPACT_ATOMS: atom_id res chain seq x y z
N MET A 1 -4.08 3.55 -1.08
CA MET A 1 -4.54 3.22 -2.44
C MET A 1 -5.53 2.05 -2.36
N ASN A 2 -6.25 1.67 -3.42
CA ASN A 2 -6.96 0.38 -3.38
C ASN A 2 -5.94 -0.77 -3.50
N GLY A 3 -6.14 -1.87 -2.76
CA GLY A 3 -5.16 -2.97 -2.70
C GLY A 3 -4.96 -3.73 -4.02
N ILE A 4 -5.95 -3.77 -4.90
CA ILE A 4 -5.83 -4.34 -6.25
C ILE A 4 -4.90 -3.49 -7.11
N ALA A 5 -5.04 -2.16 -7.07
CA ALA A 5 -4.12 -1.24 -7.73
C ALA A 5 -2.70 -1.41 -7.19
N HIS A 6 -2.57 -1.63 -5.88
CA HIS A 6 -1.29 -1.84 -5.23
C HIS A 6 -0.62 -3.11 -5.75
N PHE A 7 -1.34 -4.23 -5.74
CA PHE A 7 -0.89 -5.48 -6.33
C PHE A 7 -0.44 -5.32 -7.80
N PHE A 8 -1.28 -4.73 -8.64
CA PHE A 8 -0.98 -4.57 -10.06
C PHE A 8 0.26 -3.72 -10.31
N LEU A 9 0.41 -2.61 -9.59
CA LEU A 9 1.56 -1.73 -9.70
C LEU A 9 2.84 -2.45 -9.24
N THR A 10 2.80 -3.12 -8.09
CA THR A 10 3.93 -3.88 -7.55
C THR A 10 4.35 -5.00 -8.50
N TYR A 11 3.39 -5.76 -9.02
CA TYR A 11 3.66 -6.84 -9.98
C TYR A 11 4.27 -6.30 -11.27
N PHE A 12 3.71 -5.23 -11.83
CA PHE A 12 4.23 -4.62 -13.06
C PHE A 12 5.65 -4.09 -12.89
N VAL A 13 5.97 -3.44 -11.77
CA VAL A 13 7.34 -2.96 -11.57
C VAL A 13 8.30 -4.12 -11.34
N LEU A 14 7.89 -5.16 -10.60
CA LEU A 14 8.69 -6.37 -10.40
C LEU A 14 9.00 -7.11 -11.70
N SER A 15 8.14 -7.05 -12.72
CA SER A 15 8.36 -7.81 -13.96
C SER A 15 9.57 -7.32 -14.74
N PHE A 16 10.06 -6.10 -14.49
CA PHE A 16 11.32 -5.60 -15.06
C PHE A 16 12.57 -6.19 -14.40
N PHE A 17 12.45 -6.74 -13.19
CA PHE A 17 13.58 -7.21 -12.39
C PHE A 17 13.61 -8.74 -12.22
N VAL A 18 12.47 -9.41 -12.39
CA VAL A 18 12.33 -10.86 -12.16
C VAL A 18 11.80 -11.53 -13.42
N TYR A 19 12.69 -12.20 -14.15
CA TYR A 19 12.38 -12.85 -15.44
C TYR A 19 11.22 -13.86 -15.35
N ASP A 20 11.19 -14.66 -14.30
CA ASP A 20 10.17 -15.70 -14.09
C ASP A 20 9.05 -15.27 -13.10
N LEU A 21 8.75 -13.97 -13.01
CA LEU A 21 7.81 -13.44 -12.00
C LEU A 21 6.43 -14.11 -12.03
N GLN A 22 6.00 -14.60 -13.19
CA GLN A 22 4.73 -15.32 -13.37
C GLN A 22 4.59 -16.51 -12.42
N LYS A 23 5.70 -17.18 -12.07
CA LYS A 23 5.71 -18.30 -11.09
C LYS A 23 5.41 -17.84 -9.66
N PHE A 24 5.55 -16.54 -9.39
CA PHE A 24 5.42 -15.92 -8.08
C PHE A 24 4.20 -15.00 -7.95
N VAL A 25 3.25 -15.02 -8.91
CA VAL A 25 2.01 -14.21 -8.87
C VAL A 25 1.28 -14.36 -7.53
N ILE A 26 1.05 -15.61 -7.09
CA ILE A 26 0.33 -15.89 -5.85
C ILE A 26 1.10 -15.37 -4.62
N PRO A 27 2.41 -15.67 -4.44
CA PRO A 27 3.21 -15.06 -3.39
C PRO A 27 3.18 -13.52 -3.39
N VAL A 28 3.32 -12.88 -4.55
CA VAL A 28 3.27 -11.41 -4.67
C VAL A 28 1.90 -10.87 -4.26
N PHE A 29 0.82 -11.53 -4.67
CA PHE A 29 -0.54 -11.18 -4.27
C PHE A 29 -0.74 -11.28 -2.77
N ILE A 30 -0.34 -12.40 -2.16
CA ILE A 30 -0.42 -12.60 -0.71
C ILE A 30 0.40 -11.54 0.03
N LEU A 31 1.63 -11.28 -0.40
CA LEU A 31 2.48 -10.24 0.19
C LEU A 31 1.84 -8.86 0.08
N SER A 32 1.24 -8.53 -1.06
CA SER A 32 0.54 -7.23 -1.21
C SER A 32 -0.64 -7.07 -0.26
N ILE A 33 -1.41 -8.15 -0.01
CA ILE A 33 -2.49 -8.13 0.97
C ILE A 33 -1.95 -7.96 2.39
N ILE A 34 -0.91 -8.73 2.75
CA ILE A 34 -0.30 -8.68 4.09
C ILE A 34 0.24 -7.29 4.37
N LEU A 35 0.91 -6.67 3.40
CA LEU A 35 1.46 -5.32 3.57
C LEU A 35 0.37 -4.28 3.78
N ASP A 36 -0.77 -4.39 3.09
CA ASP A 36 -1.91 -3.48 3.26
C ASP A 36 -2.70 -3.67 4.59
N ILE A 37 -2.37 -4.67 5.43
CA ILE A 37 -3.07 -4.93 6.72
C ILE A 37 -2.94 -3.73 7.67
N ASP A 38 -1.85 -2.99 7.61
CA ASP A 38 -1.59 -1.80 8.42
C ASP A 38 -2.63 -0.69 8.18
N HIS A 39 -3.39 -0.73 7.08
CA HIS A 39 -4.47 0.20 6.77
C HIS A 39 -5.84 -0.20 7.36
N ILE A 40 -5.99 -1.42 7.88
CA ILE A 40 -7.26 -1.93 8.44
C ILE A 40 -7.77 -1.06 9.61
N PRO A 41 -6.95 -0.63 10.59
CA PRO A 41 -7.41 0.24 11.67
C PRO A 41 -8.04 1.55 11.15
N GLY A 42 -7.42 2.17 10.16
CA GLY A 42 -7.93 3.36 9.48
C GLY A 42 -9.29 3.12 8.81
N LEU A 43 -9.43 2.01 8.08
CA LEU A 43 -10.69 1.61 7.43
C LEU A 43 -11.82 1.41 8.45
N ILE A 44 -11.55 0.71 9.56
CA ILE A 44 -12.54 0.49 10.63
C ILE A 44 -12.97 1.83 11.24
N ARG A 45 -12.03 2.76 11.44
CA ARG A 45 -12.34 4.10 11.96
C ARG A 45 -13.24 4.88 11.01
N GLU A 46 -13.01 4.81 9.70
CA GLU A 46 -13.86 5.46 8.70
C GLU A 46 -15.29 4.90 8.70
N LEU A 47 -15.43 3.58 8.77
CA LEU A 47 -16.74 2.93 8.82
C LEU A 47 -17.53 3.37 10.06
N LYS A 48 -16.90 3.39 11.25
CA LYS A 48 -17.53 3.85 12.51
C LYS A 48 -17.90 5.33 12.51
N LEU A 49 -17.14 6.19 11.83
CA LEU A 49 -17.43 7.62 11.69
C LEU A 49 -18.52 7.90 10.66
N SER A 50 -18.74 7.00 9.70
CA SER A 50 -19.78 7.16 8.68
C SER A 50 -21.19 6.93 9.24
N THR A 51 -21.32 6.13 10.30
CA THR A 51 -22.59 5.78 10.95
C THR A 51 -23.06 6.82 11.96
N HIS A 52 -22.17 7.65 12.51
CA HIS A 52 -22.52 8.76 13.41
C HIS A 52 -22.37 10.12 12.69
N HIS A 53 -23.52 10.72 12.34
CA HIS A 53 -23.76 12.07 11.78
C HIS A 53 -22.53 12.91 11.35
N TRP A 54 -22.44 13.15 10.03
CA TRP A 54 -21.42 13.95 9.36
C TRP A 54 -21.49 15.47 9.62
N GLU A 55 -22.50 15.96 10.34
CA GLU A 55 -22.85 17.39 10.36
C GLU A 55 -21.93 18.26 11.25
N GLY A 56 -21.10 17.68 12.12
CA GLY A 56 -20.25 18.46 13.05
C GLY A 56 -18.76 18.59 12.69
N LEU A 57 -18.24 17.84 11.71
CA LEU A 57 -16.80 17.50 11.66
C LEU A 57 -16.01 18.16 10.53
N ASN A 58 -16.19 19.48 10.33
CA ASN A 58 -15.25 20.24 9.50
C ASN A 58 -13.86 20.41 10.16
N ALA A 59 -13.74 20.26 11.50
CA ALA A 59 -12.46 20.37 12.22
C ALA A 59 -11.61 19.08 12.24
N ILE A 60 -12.23 17.90 12.08
CA ILE A 60 -11.52 16.59 12.11
C ILE A 60 -11.15 16.11 10.69
N LYS A 61 -11.53 16.86 9.64
CA LYS A 61 -11.11 16.58 8.25
C LYS A 61 -9.60 16.56 8.07
N ASN A 62 -8.82 17.25 8.91
CA ASN A 62 -7.36 17.22 8.87
C ASN A 62 -6.73 16.07 9.66
N THR A 63 -7.37 15.56 10.72
CA THR A 63 -6.81 14.43 11.51
C THR A 63 -7.24 13.06 11.00
N ARG A 64 -8.25 13.01 10.11
CA ARG A 64 -8.75 11.77 9.47
C ARG A 64 -7.74 11.02 8.61
N TRP A 65 -6.64 11.66 8.23
CA TRP A 65 -5.72 11.13 7.22
C TRP A 65 -4.29 10.93 7.71
N VAL A 66 -4.03 11.18 8.99
CA VAL A 66 -2.71 10.94 9.59
C VAL A 66 -2.67 9.49 10.06
N ARG A 67 -1.64 8.74 9.64
CA ARG A 67 -1.36 7.39 10.15
C ARG A 67 -1.42 7.44 11.67
N THR A 68 -2.19 6.55 12.29
CA THR A 68 -2.29 6.50 13.74
C THR A 68 -1.01 5.92 14.32
N GLY A 69 -0.65 6.28 15.55
CA GLY A 69 0.50 5.69 16.25
C GLY A 69 0.38 4.17 16.49
N VAL A 70 -0.73 3.53 16.09
CA VAL A 70 -0.94 2.08 16.12
C VAL A 70 -0.68 1.44 14.75
N GLU A 71 -0.92 2.17 13.65
CA GLU A 71 -0.69 1.68 12.28
C GLU A 71 0.82 1.53 11.99
N GLU A 72 1.65 2.44 12.51
CA GLU A 72 3.11 2.36 12.40
C GLU A 72 3.70 1.09 13.07
N PRO A 73 3.39 0.77 14.34
CA PRO A 73 3.81 -0.50 14.95
C PRO A 73 3.32 -1.73 14.21
N ILE A 74 2.08 -1.74 13.70
CA ILE A 74 1.54 -2.88 12.93
C ILE A 74 2.36 -3.08 11.66
N GLY A 75 2.66 -2.00 10.93
CA GLY A 75 3.51 -2.04 9.74
C GLY A 75 4.91 -2.58 10.05
N ILE A 76 5.54 -2.11 11.12
CA ILE A 76 6.88 -2.57 11.56
C ILE A 76 6.85 -4.06 11.91
N ILE A 77 5.91 -4.50 12.75
CA ILE A 77 5.76 -5.91 13.14
C ILE A 77 5.52 -6.80 11.91
N THR A 78 4.74 -6.32 10.95
CA THR A 78 4.45 -7.05 9.71
C THR A 78 5.71 -7.22 8.86
N ILE A 79 6.52 -6.16 8.73
CA ILE A 79 7.82 -6.21 8.04
C ILE A 79 8.78 -7.15 8.75
N GLU A 80 8.90 -7.06 10.08
CA GLU A 80 9.75 -7.95 10.88
C GLU A 80 9.33 -9.41 10.75
N ALA A 81 8.02 -9.71 10.76
CA ALA A 81 7.49 -11.05 10.57
C ALA A 81 7.80 -11.60 9.17
N ILE A 82 7.68 -10.78 8.13
CA ILE A 82 8.07 -11.13 6.75
C ILE A 82 9.57 -11.42 6.69
N LEU A 83 10.41 -10.52 7.20
CA LEU A 83 11.88 -10.69 7.20
C LEU A 83 12.32 -11.92 8.01
N ALA A 84 11.73 -12.18 9.18
CA ALA A 84 12.03 -13.34 10.01
C ALA A 84 11.65 -14.65 9.31
N THR A 85 10.47 -14.69 8.67
CA THR A 85 10.03 -15.85 7.88
C THR A 85 11.02 -16.11 6.75
N LEU A 86 11.41 -15.07 6.01
CA LEU A 86 12.37 -15.16 4.92
C LEU A 86 13.77 -15.60 5.37
N LEU A 87 14.22 -15.15 6.54
CA LEU A 87 15.49 -15.59 7.16
C LEU A 87 15.47 -17.08 7.53
N ILE A 88 14.36 -17.57 8.07
CA ILE A 88 14.20 -19.00 8.45
C ILE A 88 14.21 -19.90 7.22
N TYR A 89 13.61 -19.48 6.11
CA TYR A 89 13.53 -20.28 4.88
C TYR A 89 14.73 -20.11 3.92
N GLY A 90 15.69 -19.23 4.25
CA GLY A 90 17.00 -19.14 3.61
C GLY A 90 17.18 -17.98 2.62
N VAL A 91 18.23 -17.19 2.83
CA VAL A 91 18.56 -15.90 2.16
C VAL A 91 18.69 -15.98 0.63
N HIS A 92 18.92 -17.17 0.09
CA HIS A 92 19.08 -17.40 -1.35
C HIS A 92 17.77 -17.64 -2.10
N HIS A 93 16.63 -17.71 -1.41
CA HIS A 93 15.36 -17.94 -2.05
C HIS A 93 14.92 -16.70 -2.85
N PRO A 94 14.51 -16.82 -4.13
CA PRO A 94 14.11 -15.68 -4.98
C PRO A 94 12.92 -14.88 -4.42
N LEU A 95 12.17 -15.45 -3.47
CA LEU A 95 11.10 -14.74 -2.75
C LEU A 95 11.60 -13.60 -1.87
N ILE A 96 12.85 -13.61 -1.44
CA ILE A 96 13.41 -12.60 -0.54
C ILE A 96 13.60 -11.25 -1.23
N PRO A 97 14.32 -11.15 -2.36
CA PRO A 97 14.39 -9.90 -3.10
C PRO A 97 13.01 -9.42 -3.56
N ILE A 98 12.10 -10.34 -3.92
CA ILE A 98 10.70 -10.01 -4.26
C ILE A 98 9.99 -9.37 -3.07
N ALA A 99 10.07 -9.97 -1.88
CA ALA A 99 9.41 -9.46 -0.68
C ALA A 99 10.00 -8.12 -0.21
N MET A 100 11.33 -7.97 -0.24
CA MET A 100 12.00 -6.69 0.05
C MET A 100 11.56 -5.59 -0.91
N PHE A 101 11.46 -5.90 -2.20
CA PHE A 101 10.95 -4.97 -3.20
C PHE A 101 9.48 -4.61 -2.92
N CYS A 102 8.61 -5.59 -2.65
CA CYS A 102 7.21 -5.34 -2.29
C CYS A 102 7.09 -4.38 -1.10
N ILE A 103 7.89 -4.59 -0.04
CA ILE A 103 7.90 -3.71 1.14
C ILE A 103 8.33 -2.29 0.78
N ALA A 104 9.47 -2.14 0.10
CA ALA A 104 10.02 -0.84 -0.25
C ALA A 104 9.10 -0.06 -1.20
N PHE A 105 8.56 -0.76 -2.19
CA PHE A 105 7.64 -0.17 -3.16
C PHE A 105 6.30 0.19 -2.52
N HIS A 106 5.80 -0.64 -1.60
CA HIS A 106 4.60 -0.33 -0.84
C HIS A 106 4.76 0.96 -0.03
N TRP A 107 5.86 1.11 0.70
CA TRP A 107 6.19 2.35 1.41
C TRP A 107 6.29 3.56 0.49
N LEU A 108 6.92 3.41 -0.68
CA LEU A 108 7.03 4.47 -1.66
C LEU A 108 5.64 4.92 -2.14
N VAL A 109 4.78 3.97 -2.52
CA VAL A 109 3.43 4.24 -2.99
C VAL A 109 2.60 4.90 -1.89
N ASP A 110 2.69 4.43 -0.66
CA ASP A 110 2.00 5.05 0.48
C ASP A 110 2.49 6.47 0.72
N PHE A 111 3.80 6.69 0.71
CA PHE A 111 4.38 8.02 0.86
C PHE A 111 3.90 9.00 -0.21
N LEU A 112 3.76 8.53 -1.45
CA LEU A 112 3.27 9.36 -2.57
C LEU A 112 1.75 9.56 -2.51
N THR A 113 0.99 8.57 -2.04
CA THR A 113 -0.47 8.55 -2.20
C THR A 113 -1.27 8.90 -0.96
N VAL A 114 -0.68 8.79 0.23
CA VAL A 114 -1.30 9.10 1.51
C VAL A 114 -0.88 10.49 1.98
N ASN A 115 -1.79 11.15 2.67
CA ASN A 115 -1.50 12.35 3.44
C ASN A 115 -0.61 11.97 4.63
N THR A 116 0.70 11.97 4.44
CA THR A 116 1.61 11.63 5.51
C THR A 116 1.89 12.87 6.36
N ALA A 117 1.96 12.67 7.67
CA ALA A 117 2.57 13.61 8.59
C ALA A 117 3.80 12.90 9.17
N PRO A 118 4.91 12.83 8.41
CA PRO A 118 6.03 11.89 8.60
C PRO A 118 6.80 12.06 9.91
N PHE A 119 6.38 13.00 10.77
CA PHE A 119 6.98 13.26 12.07
C PHE A 119 5.91 13.39 13.16
N THR A 120 4.72 12.84 13.00
CA THR A 120 3.72 12.83 14.09
C THR A 120 4.27 11.98 15.26
N PRO A 121 4.17 12.42 16.53
CA PRO A 121 3.44 13.59 17.03
C PRO A 121 4.22 14.92 17.04
N VAL A 122 5.51 14.91 16.68
CA VAL A 122 6.44 16.05 16.71
C VAL A 122 6.03 17.16 15.73
N SER A 123 5.57 16.81 14.53
CA SER A 123 5.00 17.75 13.54
C SER A 123 3.71 17.21 12.98
N ARG A 124 2.66 18.05 13.00
CA ARG A 124 1.35 17.77 12.42
C ARG A 124 1.21 18.27 10.98
N HIS A 125 2.32 18.65 10.33
CA HIS A 125 2.27 19.13 8.96
C HIS A 125 1.91 17.98 8.02
N ILE A 126 0.79 18.12 7.32
CA ILE A 126 0.28 17.12 6.39
C ILE A 126 0.81 17.45 5.01
N VAL A 127 1.61 16.55 4.46
CA VAL A 127 2.10 16.63 3.08
C VAL A 127 1.16 15.82 2.20
N ASN A 128 0.69 16.43 1.12
CA ASN A 128 -0.18 15.79 0.15
C ASN A 128 0.38 16.03 -1.26
N LEU A 129 1.04 15.02 -1.82
CA LEU A 129 1.74 15.15 -3.10
C LEU A 129 0.77 15.09 -4.29
N PHE A 130 -0.23 14.19 -4.25
CA PHE A 130 -1.04 13.90 -5.45
C PHE A 130 -2.56 14.06 -5.30
N PHE A 131 -3.13 14.17 -4.10
CA PHE A 131 -4.58 13.97 -3.89
C PHE A 131 -5.28 15.06 -3.10
N LYS A 132 -5.55 16.21 -3.72
CA LYS A 132 -6.18 17.36 -3.05
C LYS A 132 -7.62 17.14 -2.55
N THR A 133 -8.41 16.25 -3.18
CA THR A 133 -9.82 16.02 -2.82
C THR A 133 -10.21 14.54 -2.87
N ARG A 134 -11.25 14.14 -2.10
CA ARG A 134 -11.77 12.76 -2.06
C ARG A 134 -12.22 12.26 -3.43
N ARG A 135 -12.95 13.08 -4.20
CA ARG A 135 -13.37 12.74 -5.56
C ARG A 135 -12.16 12.52 -6.47
N SER A 136 -11.18 13.42 -6.43
CA SER A 136 -9.94 13.28 -7.21
C SER A 136 -9.17 12.00 -6.85
N LYS A 137 -9.12 11.64 -5.57
CA LYS A 137 -8.53 10.37 -5.10
C LYS A 137 -9.22 9.15 -5.69
N VAL A 138 -10.53 9.04 -5.52
CA VAL A 138 -11.30 7.90 -6.04
C VAL A 138 -11.14 7.77 -7.56
N THR A 139 -11.28 8.87 -8.31
CA THR A 139 -11.11 8.85 -9.77
C THR A 139 -9.72 8.37 -10.18
N LYS A 140 -8.67 8.89 -9.54
CA LYS A 140 -7.29 8.50 -9.81
C LYS A 140 -7.00 7.06 -9.38
N GLU A 141 -7.53 6.58 -8.27
CA GLU A 141 -7.40 5.17 -7.84
C GLU A 141 -8.07 4.21 -8.83
N VAL A 142 -9.23 4.58 -9.39
CA VAL A 142 -9.88 3.80 -10.46
C VAL A 142 -9.00 3.80 -11.72
N ILE A 143 -8.49 4.95 -12.14
CA ILE A 143 -7.59 5.05 -13.31
C ILE A 143 -6.33 4.21 -13.11
N ILE A 144 -5.68 4.30 -11.94
CA ILE A 144 -4.47 3.53 -11.61
C ILE A 144 -4.78 2.03 -11.58
N THR A 145 -5.92 1.62 -11.02
CA THR A 145 -6.33 0.20 -11.02
C THR A 145 -6.53 -0.32 -12.43
N LEU A 146 -7.24 0.42 -13.29
CA LEU A 146 -7.49 0.00 -14.67
C LEU A 146 -6.20 -0.05 -15.50
N ALA A 147 -5.39 1.00 -15.43
CA ALA A 147 -4.09 1.05 -16.10
C ALA A 147 -3.16 -0.05 -15.59
N GLY A 148 -3.10 -0.24 -14.27
CA GLY A 148 -2.33 -1.31 -13.63
C GLY A 148 -2.80 -2.70 -14.08
N GLY A 149 -4.10 -2.93 -14.21
CA GLY A 149 -4.64 -4.20 -14.72
C GLY A 149 -4.24 -4.50 -16.16
N ILE A 150 -4.24 -3.48 -17.03
CA ILE A 150 -3.75 -3.61 -18.41
C ILE A 150 -2.26 -3.95 -18.41
N LEU A 151 -1.46 -3.20 -17.65
CA LEU A 151 -0.01 -3.40 -17.54
C LEU A 151 0.33 -4.77 -16.95
N PHE A 152 -0.41 -5.21 -15.93
CA PHE A 152 -0.32 -6.55 -15.37
C PHE A 152 -0.57 -7.62 -16.44
N PHE A 153 -1.64 -7.47 -17.22
CA PHE A 153 -1.96 -8.43 -18.28
C PHE A 153 -0.84 -8.52 -19.32
N LEU A 154 -0.32 -7.37 -19.77
CA LEU A 154 0.78 -7.30 -20.74
C LEU A 154 2.06 -7.95 -20.20
N ALA A 155 2.43 -7.67 -18.95
CA ALA A 155 3.59 -8.27 -18.28
C ALA A 155 3.39 -9.78 -18.03
N HIS A 156 2.16 -10.21 -17.72
CA HIS A 156 1.87 -11.61 -17.42
C HIS A 156 1.78 -12.49 -18.67
N THR A 157 1.40 -11.93 -19.82
CA THR A 157 1.28 -12.70 -21.09
C THR A 157 2.54 -12.68 -21.94
N GLY A 158 3.62 -12.05 -21.47
CA GLY A 158 4.92 -12.02 -22.16
C GLY A 158 4.98 -11.04 -23.33
N TYR A 159 4.13 -10.02 -23.34
CA TYR A 159 4.26 -8.88 -24.28
C TYR A 159 5.31 -7.86 -23.82
N PHE A 160 6.09 -8.20 -22.79
CA PHE A 160 7.20 -7.44 -22.21
C PHE A 160 8.35 -8.36 -21.82
#